data_AF-A0A285P0J6-F1
#
_entry.id   AF-A0A285P0J6-F1
#
_cell.length_a   1.000
_cell.length_b   1.000
_cell.length_c   1.000
_cell.angle_alpha   90.00
_cell.angle_beta   90.00
_cell.angle_gamma   90.00
#
_symmetry.space_group_name_H-M   'P 1'
#
loop_
_entity.id
_entity.type
_entity.pdbx_description
1 polymer ?
#
loop_
_entity_poly.entity_id
_entity_poly.type
_entity_poly.pdbx_seq_one_letter_code
_entity_poly.pdbx_strand_id
1 'polypeptide(L)'
;MTEISVDGDQARSGLMALLLTVVELLIEAMEREAVRRMESGRLADEEIERLGEQLAQLEAEVEGIKREEGIEEEVDSLRGDLDGIVGDAIRGLDVEQGPLDDTADYQPMSPDQSE
;
A
#
# COMPACT_ATOMS: atom_id res chain seq x y z
N MET A 1 -2.19 35.23 10.46
CA MET A 1 -1.30 34.34 9.68
C MET A 1 -0.50 33.57 10.72
N THR A 2 -0.85 32.32 10.97
CA THR A 2 -0.12 31.50 11.96
C THR A 2 1.15 31.01 11.27
N GLU A 3 2.29 31.61 11.56
CA GLU A 3 3.58 31.03 11.18
C GLU A 3 3.72 29.71 11.93
N ILE A 4 3.70 28.61 11.18
CA ILE A 4 4.08 27.30 11.70
C ILE A 4 5.61 27.32 11.73
N SER A 5 6.18 27.67 12.89
CA SER A 5 7.61 27.52 13.14
C SER A 5 7.88 26.02 13.28
N VAL A 6 8.41 25.43 12.22
CA VAL A 6 8.84 24.04 12.24
C VAL A 6 10.26 24.02 12.82
N ASP A 7 10.42 23.40 13.99
CA ASP A 7 11.72 23.17 14.59
C ASP A 7 12.54 22.26 13.65
N GLY A 8 13.70 22.73 13.19
CA GLY A 8 14.43 22.10 12.09
C GLY A 8 14.89 20.67 12.40
N ASP A 9 15.21 20.40 13.66
CA ASP A 9 15.60 19.06 14.11
C ASP A 9 14.41 18.11 14.17
N GLN A 10 13.23 18.64 14.54
CA GLN A 10 11.99 17.86 14.61
C GLN A 10 11.45 17.53 13.21
N ALA A 11 11.56 18.46 12.25
CA ALA A 11 11.28 18.19 10.84
C ALA A 11 12.24 17.16 10.23
N ARG A 12 13.52 17.20 10.59
CA ARG A 12 14.50 16.22 10.12
C ARG A 12 14.13 14.82 10.59
N SER A 13 13.84 14.67 11.89
CA SER A 13 13.44 13.37 12.46
C SER A 13 12.15 12.85 11.82
N GLY A 14 11.12 13.69 11.70
CA GLY A 14 9.87 13.31 11.04
C GLY A 14 10.02 12.91 9.56
N LEU A 15 10.89 13.61 8.81
CA LEU A 15 11.21 13.24 7.43
C LEU A 15 11.99 11.92 7.35
N MET A 16 12.91 11.67 8.28
CA MET A 16 13.65 10.41 8.36
C MET A 16 12.70 9.25 8.65
N ALA A 17 11.82 9.40 9.64
CA ALA A 17 10.79 8.41 9.97
C ALA A 17 9.89 8.12 8.75
N LEU A 18 9.43 9.17 8.04
CA LEU A 18 8.64 8.99 6.83
C LEU A 18 9.41 8.23 5.73
N LEU A 19 10.68 8.58 5.49
CA LEU A 19 11.50 7.90 4.48
C LEU A 19 11.68 6.43 4.83
N LEU A 20 12.02 6.10 6.08
CA LEU A 20 12.18 4.72 6.51
C LEU A 20 10.86 3.94 6.41
N THR A 21 9.74 4.55 6.80
CA THR A 21 8.40 3.97 6.62
C THR A 21 8.15 3.61 5.15
N VAL A 22 8.47 4.50 4.21
CA VAL A 22 8.32 4.22 2.77
C VAL A 22 9.25 3.07 2.33
N VAL A 23 10.49 3.02 2.81
CA VAL A 23 11.42 1.94 2.48
C VAL A 23 10.90 0.60 3.00
N GLU A 24 10.39 0.51 4.23
CA GLU A 24 9.79 -0.71 4.78
C GLU A 24 8.61 -1.20 3.93
N LEU A 25 7.71 -0.29 3.53
CA LEU A 25 6.58 -0.63 2.66
C LEU A 25 7.04 -1.18 1.30
N LEU A 26 8.16 -0.67 0.76
CA LEU A 26 8.74 -1.17 -0.48
C LEU A 26 9.36 -2.57 -0.30
N ILE A 27 10.04 -2.83 0.82
CA ILE A 27 10.59 -4.15 1.15
C ILE A 27 9.46 -5.17 1.23
N GLU A 28 8.39 -4.87 1.96
CA GLU A 28 7.22 -5.76 2.08
C GLU A 28 6.54 -6.00 0.73
N ALA A 29 6.42 -4.97 -0.10
CA ALA A 29 5.87 -5.11 -1.44
C ALA A 29 6.76 -6.02 -2.31
N MET A 30 8.08 -5.87 -2.18
CA MET A 30 9.07 -6.71 -2.87
C MET A 30 9.04 -8.16 -2.39
N GLU A 31 8.92 -8.41 -1.09
CA GLU A 31 8.77 -9.76 -0.53
C GLU A 31 7.51 -10.44 -1.06
N ARG A 32 6.38 -9.72 -1.05
CA ARG A 32 5.12 -10.23 -1.63
C ARG A 32 5.28 -10.55 -3.11
N GLU A 33 5.99 -9.72 -3.87
CA GLU A 33 6.28 -10.01 -5.28
C GLU A 33 7.25 -11.17 -5.46
N ALA A 34 8.25 -11.31 -4.59
CA ALA A 34 9.17 -12.42 -4.57
C ALA A 34 8.40 -13.73 -4.42
N VAL A 35 7.50 -13.83 -3.43
CA VAL A 35 6.61 -14.98 -3.23
C VAL A 35 5.77 -15.26 -4.47
N ARG A 36 5.12 -14.24 -5.05
CA ARG A 36 4.34 -14.42 -6.30
C ARG A 36 5.19 -14.95 -7.46
N ARG A 37 6.44 -14.52 -7.59
CA ARG A 37 7.36 -14.99 -8.64
C ARG A 37 7.80 -16.44 -8.40
N MET A 38 8.08 -16.80 -7.15
CA MET A 38 8.37 -18.17 -6.72
C MET A 38 7.21 -19.10 -7.08
N GLU A 39 5.98 -18.75 -6.68
CA GLU A 39 4.78 -19.56 -6.95
C GLU A 39 4.49 -19.71 -8.45
N SER A 40 4.80 -18.69 -9.25
CA SER A 40 4.63 -18.73 -10.70
C SER A 40 5.72 -19.49 -11.45
N GLY A 41 6.76 -19.99 -10.76
CA GLY A 41 7.92 -20.66 -11.39
C GLY A 41 8.77 -19.73 -12.27
N ARG A 42 8.71 -18.41 -12.04
CA ARG A 42 9.46 -17.40 -12.80
C ARG A 42 10.87 -17.14 -12.27
N LEU A 43 11.29 -17.85 -11.23
CA LEU A 43 12.62 -17.76 -10.61
C LEU A 43 13.19 -19.17 -10.45
N ALA A 44 14.48 -19.34 -10.72
CA ALA A 44 15.22 -20.54 -10.35
C ALA A 44 15.54 -20.56 -8.84
N ASP A 45 15.79 -21.75 -8.28
CA ASP A 45 16.03 -21.93 -6.83
C ASP A 45 17.19 -21.06 -6.31
N GLU A 46 18.27 -20.92 -7.09
CA GLU A 46 19.41 -20.06 -6.71
C GLU A 46 19.06 -18.56 -6.74
N GLU A 47 18.10 -18.15 -7.58
CA GLU A 47 17.64 -16.77 -7.63
C GLU A 47 16.73 -16.43 -6.45
N ILE A 48 15.94 -17.41 -5.99
CA ILE A 48 15.09 -17.33 -4.80
C ILE A 48 15.96 -17.09 -3.56
N GLU A 49 16.99 -17.92 -3.38
CA GLU A 49 17.88 -17.85 -2.22
C GLU A 49 18.63 -16.52 -2.18
N ARG A 50 19.23 -16.11 -3.31
CA ARG A 50 19.94 -14.83 -3.42
C ARG A 50 19.03 -13.63 -3.17
N LEU A 51 17.79 -13.68 -3.65
CA LEU A 51 16.81 -12.61 -3.44
C LEU A 51 16.42 -12.52 -1.95
N GLY A 52 16.16 -13.65 -1.31
CA GLY A 52 15.85 -13.71 0.13
C GLY A 52 17.00 -13.14 0.98
N GLU A 53 18.24 -13.53 0.68
CA GLU A 53 19.41 -13.02 1.40
C GLU A 53 19.57 -11.51 1.26
N GLN A 54 19.37 -10.97 0.06
CA GLN A 54 19.44 -9.52 -0.18
C GLN A 54 18.34 -8.73 0.54
N LEU A 55 17.11 -9.25 0.56
CA LEU A 55 16.01 -8.62 1.28
C LEU A 55 16.24 -8.62 2.79
N ALA A 56 16.69 -9.74 3.36
CA ALA A 56 17.01 -9.84 4.78
C ALA A 56 18.16 -8.91 5.19
N GLN A 57 19.18 -8.76 4.33
CA GLN A 57 20.25 -7.78 4.57
C GLN A 57 19.71 -6.35 4.57
N LEU A 58 18.87 -6.00 3.59
CA LEU A 58 18.28 -4.67 3.50
C LEU A 58 17.39 -4.35 4.72
N GLU A 59 16.58 -5.31 5.16
CA GLU A 59 15.76 -5.17 6.37
C GLU A 59 16.64 -4.92 7.61
N ALA A 60 17.73 -5.67 7.76
CA ALA A 60 18.66 -5.49 8.87
C ALA A 60 19.36 -4.12 8.85
N GLU A 61 19.69 -3.59 7.67
CA GLU A 61 20.26 -2.25 7.50
C GLU A 61 19.25 -1.16 7.88
N VAL A 62 18.00 -1.27 7.43
CA VAL A 62 16.90 -0.35 7.78
C VAL A 62 16.66 -0.34 9.29
N GLU A 63 16.58 -1.52 9.90
CA GLU A 63 16.39 -1.67 11.34
C GLU A 63 17.60 -1.13 12.12
N GLY A 64 18.80 -1.21 11.54
CA GLY A 64 20.01 -0.53 12.01
C GLY A 64 19.84 0.98 12.11
N ILE A 65 19.40 1.59 11.00
CA ILE A 65 19.21 3.04 10.90
C ILE A 65 18.12 3.53 11.86
N LYS A 66 17.01 2.81 11.98
CA LYS A 66 15.93 3.15 12.93
C LYS A 66 16.45 3.25 14.37
N ARG A 67 17.24 2.26 14.80
CA ARG A 67 17.87 2.24 16.13
C ARG A 67 18.91 3.33 16.33
N GLU A 68 19.69 3.65 15.30
CA GLU A 68 20.70 4.71 15.39
C GLU A 68 20.07 6.11 15.51
N GLU A 69 18.97 6.34 14.81
CA GLU A 69 18.23 7.60 14.83
C GLU A 69 17.21 7.68 15.98
N GLY A 70 16.84 6.55 16.60
CA GLY A 70 15.91 6.48 17.73
C GLY A 70 14.47 6.83 17.34
N ILE A 71 14.03 6.35 16.17
CA ILE A 71 12.76 6.70 15.53
C ILE A 71 11.85 5.50 15.29
N GLU A 72 12.05 4.40 16.05
CA GLU A 72 11.27 3.18 15.89
C GLU A 72 9.77 3.42 16.11
N GLU A 73 9.41 4.16 17.16
CA GLU A 73 8.01 4.45 17.51
C GLU A 73 7.36 5.38 16.48
N GLU A 74 8.09 6.39 16.00
CA GLU A 74 7.62 7.32 14.97
C GLU A 74 7.31 6.60 13.66
N VAL A 75 8.18 5.67 13.24
CA VAL A 75 7.97 4.83 12.06
C VAL A 75 6.73 3.96 12.23
N ASP A 76 6.60 3.25 13.36
CA ASP A 76 5.46 2.39 13.64
C ASP A 76 4.13 3.17 13.67
N SER A 77 4.13 4.37 14.25
CA SER A 77 2.97 5.27 14.27
C SER A 77 2.60 5.75 12.87
N LEU A 78 3.58 6.24 12.10
CA LEU A 78 3.38 6.71 10.72
C LEU A 78 2.80 5.60 9.84
N ARG A 79 3.30 4.39 10.01
CA ARG A 79 2.80 3.21 9.30
C ARG A 79 1.32 2.95 9.63
N GLY A 80 0.96 2.95 10.91
CA GLY A 80 -0.44 2.76 11.34
C GLY A 80 -1.37 3.84 10.78
N ASP A 81 -0.92 5.10 10.78
CA ASP A 81 -1.67 6.22 10.20
C ASP A 81 -1.86 6.04 8.68
N LEU A 82 -0.81 5.63 7.96
CA LEU A 82 -0.87 5.36 6.52
C LEU A 82 -1.83 4.22 6.20
N ASP A 83 -1.80 3.12 6.96
CA ASP A 83 -2.73 1.99 6.79
C ASP A 83 -4.19 2.43 6.98
N GLY A 84 -4.46 3.29 7.97
CA GLY A 84 -5.78 3.88 8.19
C GLY A 84 -6.24 4.72 6.99
N ILE A 85 -5.39 5.63 6.53
CA ILE A 85 -5.67 6.53 5.39
C ILE A 85 -5.92 5.72 4.10
N VAL A 86 -5.06 4.74 3.81
CA VAL A 86 -5.21 3.87 2.63
C VAL A 86 -6.48 3.04 2.74
N GLY A 87 -6.79 2.50 3.92
CA GLY A 87 -8.00 1.74 4.16
C GLY A 87 -9.29 2.56 3.98
N ASP A 88 -9.29 3.82 4.39
CA ASP A 88 -10.39 4.76 4.14
C ASP A 88 -10.54 5.09 2.66
N ALA A 89 -9.41 5.33 1.97
CA ALA A 89 -9.41 5.63 0.54
C ALA A 89 -9.96 4.47 -0.29
N ILE A 90 -9.54 3.22 -0.01
CA ILE A 90 -10.04 2.03 -0.71
C ILE A 90 -11.55 1.88 -0.50
N ARG A 91 -12.03 1.98 0.75
CA ARG A 91 -13.46 1.90 1.06
C ARG A 91 -14.27 2.99 0.36
N GLY A 92 -13.72 4.19 0.21
CA GLY A 92 -14.37 5.29 -0.49
C GLY A 92 -14.57 5.02 -1.98
N LEU A 93 -13.68 4.27 -2.62
CA LEU A 93 -13.75 3.91 -4.04
C LEU A 93 -14.76 2.78 -4.31
N ASP A 94 -15.04 1.92 -3.34
CA ASP A 94 -16.03 0.85 -3.47
C ASP A 94 -17.48 1.37 -3.48
N VAL A 95 -17.72 2.63 -3.09
CA VAL A 95 -19.08 3.22 -2.99
C VAL A 95 -19.61 3.75 -4.34
N GLU A 96 -18.76 3.95 -5.35
CA GLU A 96 -19.20 4.48 -6.67
C GLU A 96 -19.76 3.41 -7.62
N GLN A 97 -19.79 2.13 -7.24
CA GLN A 97 -20.46 1.07 -8.01
C GLN A 97 -21.73 0.58 -7.29
N GLY A 98 -22.71 1.47 -7.16
CA GLY A 98 -24.11 1.08 -6.95
C GLY A 98 -24.65 0.29 -8.15
N PRO A 99 -25.68 -0.56 -7.99
CA PRO A 99 -26.02 -1.60 -8.97
C PRO A 99 -26.31 -1.04 -10.37
N LEU A 100 -25.54 -1.49 -11.35
CA LEU A 100 -25.82 -1.39 -12.79
C LEU A 100 -26.56 -2.65 -13.23
N ASP A 101 -27.86 -2.74 -12.94
CA ASP A 101 -28.87 -3.55 -13.66
C ASP A 101 -30.22 -3.38 -12.90
N ASP A 102 -31.39 -3.26 -13.49
CA ASP A 102 -31.79 -3.60 -14.85
C ASP A 102 -33.04 -2.77 -15.21
N THR A 103 -32.88 -1.89 -16.19
CA THR A 103 -34.00 -1.36 -16.96
C THR A 103 -34.41 -2.42 -18.00
N ALA A 104 -35.01 -3.52 -17.59
CA ALA A 104 -35.63 -4.47 -18.50
C ALA A 104 -36.87 -5.11 -17.89
N ASP A 105 -37.88 -4.27 -17.65
CA ASP A 105 -39.27 -4.72 -17.78
C ASP A 105 -40.05 -3.79 -18.74
N TYR A 106 -39.38 -3.36 -19.81
CA TYR A 106 -40.07 -2.87 -21.00
C TYR A 106 -40.56 -4.09 -21.79
N GLN A 107 -41.77 -4.54 -21.50
CA GLN A 107 -42.47 -5.44 -22.42
C GLN A 107 -42.92 -4.60 -23.63
N PRO A 108 -42.38 -4.84 -24.84
CA PRO A 108 -42.78 -4.07 -26.01
C PRO A 108 -44.24 -4.37 -26.34
N MET A 109 -45.05 -3.31 -26.40
CA MET A 109 -46.31 -3.34 -27.15
C MET A 109 -45.96 -3.75 -28.59
N SER A 110 -46.45 -4.92 -29.03
CA SER A 110 -46.50 -5.24 -30.45
C SER A 110 -47.95 -5.20 -30.94
N PRO A 111 -48.22 -4.49 -32.05
CA PRO A 111 -49.55 -4.20 -32.52
C PRO A 111 -50.05 -5.28 -33.49
N ASP A 112 -51.32 -5.67 -33.37
CA ASP A 112 -52.16 -6.15 -34.48
C ASP A 112 -53.60 -6.22 -33.95
N GLN A 113 -54.51 -5.30 -34.32
CA GLN A 113 -55.35 -5.31 -35.52
C GLN A 113 -56.11 -6.63 -35.76
N SER A 114 -57.43 -6.46 -36.02
CA SER A 114 -58.46 -7.46 -36.36
C SER A 114 -59.08 -8.17 -35.15
N GLU A 115 -60.40 -8.12 -34.89
CA GLU A 115 -61.59 -8.03 -35.75
C GLU A 115 -62.64 -7.00 -35.26
#